data_AF-A0A3N5ECA7-F1
#
_entry.id   AF-A0A3N5ECA7-F1
#
_cell.length_a   1.000
_cell.length_b   1.000
_cell.length_c   1.000
_cell.angle_alpha   90.00
_cell.angle_beta   90.00
_cell.angle_gamma   90.00
#
_symmetry.space_group_name_H-M   'P 1'
#
loop_
_entity.id
_entity.type
_entity.pdbx_description
1 polymer ?
#
loop_
_entity_poly.entity_id
_entity_poly.type
_entity_poly.pdbx_seq_one_letter_code
_entity_poly.pdbx_strand_id
1 'polypeptide(L)'
;VAFCRASSEITVADDSGIEVAALGWAPGARSARFTSDDGLGGPDLLLARLAGREDRRARMICWLALAEPGPARTDATTVELFAGVVEGTVALERRGVGGFGYDPVFELPDGRTTAELPEAEKDALSHRGRAVRAAMPRLRELLSAHARMPATAEDA
;
A
#
# COMPACT_ATOMS: atom_id res chain seq x y z
N VAL A 1 14.58 5.50 -2.15
CA VAL A 1 16.03 5.83 -2.31
C VAL A 1 16.54 6.91 -1.35
N ALA A 2 15.83 8.02 -1.13
CA ALA A 2 16.33 9.12 -0.29
C ALA A 2 16.72 8.70 1.12
N PHE A 3 15.82 8.01 1.84
CA PHE A 3 16.08 7.52 3.19
C PHE A 3 17.20 6.48 3.23
N CYS A 4 17.21 5.51 2.31
CA CYS A 4 18.30 4.52 2.18
C CYS A 4 19.68 5.17 2.04
N ARG A 5 19.79 6.21 1.21
CA ARG A 5 21.06 6.96 1.05
C ARG A 5 21.43 7.76 2.30
N ALA A 6 20.44 8.35 2.97
CA ALA A 6 20.69 9.15 4.17
C ALA A 6 21.10 8.30 5.37
N SER A 7 20.54 7.09 5.52
CA SER A 7 20.84 6.19 6.63
C SER A 7 21.95 5.20 6.34
N SER A 8 22.24 4.91 5.07
CA SER A 8 23.04 3.75 4.64
C SER A 8 22.45 2.40 5.09
N GLU A 9 21.13 2.35 5.30
CA GLU A 9 20.40 1.17 5.76
C GLU A 9 19.45 0.63 4.69
N ILE A 10 19.17 -0.67 4.76
CA ILE A 10 18.06 -1.28 4.01
C ILE A 10 16.78 -0.53 4.39
N THR A 11 16.06 -0.03 3.39
CA THR A 11 14.87 0.82 3.60
C THR A 11 13.69 0.26 2.85
N VAL A 12 12.54 0.23 3.52
CA VAL A 12 11.25 -0.09 2.92
C VAL A 12 10.40 1.18 2.84
N ALA A 13 9.69 1.36 1.73
CA ALA A 13 8.65 2.37 1.58
C ALA A 13 7.44 1.76 0.86
N ASP A 14 6.23 2.19 1.19
CA ASP A 14 5.02 1.85 0.45
C ASP A 14 4.31 3.08 -0.11
N ASP A 15 3.61 2.88 -1.23
CA ASP A 15 2.59 3.80 -1.74
C ASP A 15 1.35 2.99 -2.09
N SER A 16 0.20 3.47 -1.63
CA SER A 16 -1.05 2.71 -1.70
C SER A 16 -2.24 3.58 -2.05
N GLY A 17 -3.21 2.97 -2.73
CA GLY A 17 -4.42 3.67 -3.16
C GLY A 17 -5.51 2.75 -3.64
N ILE A 18 -6.70 3.33 -3.79
CA ILE A 18 -7.85 2.72 -4.43
C ILE A 18 -7.95 3.20 -5.87
N GLU A 19 -8.25 2.29 -6.78
CA GLU A 19 -8.51 2.57 -8.18
C GLU A 19 -9.88 2.05 -8.57
N VAL A 20 -10.70 2.86 -9.25
CA VAL A 20 -12.07 2.50 -9.60
C VAL A 20 -12.28 2.53 -11.10
N ALA A 21 -12.77 1.42 -11.67
CA ALA A 21 -12.87 1.20 -13.11
C ALA A 21 -13.69 2.29 -13.81
N ALA A 22 -14.88 2.62 -13.29
CA ALA A 22 -15.75 3.64 -13.87
C ALA A 22 -15.16 5.06 -13.82
N LEU A 23 -14.14 5.31 -12.98
CA LEU A 23 -13.44 6.59 -12.91
C LEU A 23 -12.11 6.56 -13.69
N GLY A 24 -11.94 5.59 -14.61
CA GLY A 24 -10.69 5.42 -15.34
C GLY A 24 -9.53 5.09 -14.43
N TRP A 25 -9.78 4.29 -13.38
CA TRP A 25 -8.83 3.90 -12.34
C TRP A 25 -8.38 5.04 -11.40
N ALA A 26 -9.03 6.20 -11.44
CA ALA A 26 -8.89 7.20 -10.38
C ALA A 26 -9.55 6.72 -9.06
N PRO A 27 -9.12 7.21 -7.88
CA PRO A 27 -8.07 8.22 -7.66
C PRO A 27 -6.62 7.73 -7.76
N GLY A 28 -6.35 6.42 -7.63
CA GLY A 28 -5.00 5.85 -7.73
C GLY A 28 -4.03 6.48 -6.73
N ALA A 29 -2.85 6.89 -7.17
CA ALA A 29 -1.84 7.57 -6.33
C ALA A 29 -2.35 8.87 -5.66
N ARG A 30 -3.48 9.43 -6.12
CA ARG A 30 -4.12 10.60 -5.48
C ARG A 30 -5.15 10.21 -4.42
N SER A 31 -5.25 8.94 -4.02
CA SER A 31 -6.23 8.45 -3.03
C SER A 31 -6.28 9.27 -1.76
N ALA A 32 -5.13 9.59 -1.16
CA ALA A 32 -5.03 10.40 0.06
C ALA A 32 -5.39 11.88 -0.14
N ARG A 33 -5.43 12.35 -1.40
CA ARG A 33 -5.71 13.75 -1.79
C ARG A 33 -6.95 13.86 -2.67
N PHE A 34 -7.82 12.85 -2.64
CA PHE A 34 -9.01 12.83 -3.46
C PHE A 34 -10.05 13.76 -2.84
N THR A 35 -10.13 14.98 -3.36
CA THR A 35 -11.02 16.03 -2.89
C THR A 35 -11.63 16.75 -4.09
N SER A 36 -12.82 17.32 -3.90
CA SER A 36 -13.42 18.30 -4.80
C SER A 36 -13.20 19.71 -4.28
N ASP A 37 -13.50 20.70 -5.12
CA ASP A 37 -13.28 22.12 -4.85
C ASP A 37 -14.16 22.64 -3.71
N ASP A 38 -15.30 21.99 -3.45
CA ASP A 38 -16.22 22.26 -2.34
C ASP A 38 -15.80 21.60 -1.01
N GLY A 39 -14.64 20.91 -0.99
CA GLY A 39 -14.08 20.30 0.21
C GLY A 39 -14.58 18.89 0.54
N LEU A 40 -15.48 18.31 -0.28
CA LEU A 40 -15.84 16.90 -0.14
C LEU A 40 -14.65 16.02 -0.55
N GLY A 41 -14.35 14.98 0.24
CA GLY A 41 -13.16 14.17 -0.01
C GLY A 41 -13.27 12.71 0.37
N GLY A 42 -12.25 11.96 -0.02
CA GLY A 42 -12.06 10.57 0.34
C GLY A 42 -13.25 9.70 -0.05
N PRO A 43 -13.77 8.87 0.87
CA PRO A 43 -14.85 7.93 0.57
C PRO A 43 -16.16 8.61 0.17
N ASP A 44 -16.46 9.79 0.74
CA ASP A 44 -17.74 10.47 0.49
C ASP A 44 -17.79 11.02 -0.94
N LEU A 45 -16.69 11.63 -1.39
CA LEU A 45 -16.57 12.03 -2.78
C LEU A 45 -16.63 10.82 -3.74
N LEU A 46 -16.05 9.69 -3.33
CA LEU A 46 -16.07 8.49 -4.16
C LEU A 46 -17.50 7.95 -4.32
N LEU A 47 -18.27 7.86 -3.23
CA LEU A 47 -19.67 7.47 -3.27
C LEU A 47 -20.48 8.42 -4.15
N ALA A 48 -20.30 9.74 -3.99
CA ALA A 48 -20.98 10.76 -4.78
C ALA A 48 -20.68 10.63 -6.29
N ARG A 49 -19.41 10.45 -6.67
CA ARG A 49 -19.02 10.29 -8.09
C ARG A 49 -19.47 8.97 -8.71
N LEU A 50 -19.84 7.99 -7.90
CA LEU A 50 -20.36 6.72 -8.35
C LEU A 50 -21.88 6.62 -8.21
N ALA A 51 -22.57 7.68 -7.79
CA ALA A 51 -24.03 7.69 -7.73
C ALA A 51 -24.62 7.38 -9.12
N GLY A 52 -25.54 6.40 -9.18
CA GLY A 52 -26.18 5.97 -10.42
C GLY A 52 -25.30 5.18 -11.39
N ARG A 53 -24.07 4.82 -11.01
CA ARG A 53 -23.17 3.99 -11.86
C ARG A 53 -23.27 2.52 -11.52
N GLU A 54 -23.42 1.70 -12.57
CA GLU A 54 -23.48 0.23 -12.46
C GLU A 54 -22.09 -0.39 -12.27
N ASP A 55 -21.08 0.07 -13.03
CA ASP A 55 -19.71 -0.42 -12.86
C ASP A 55 -19.07 0.21 -11.62
N ARG A 56 -18.98 -0.58 -10.56
CA ARG A 56 -18.36 -0.19 -9.28
C ARG A 56 -17.10 -0.97 -8.99
N ARG A 57 -16.54 -1.70 -9.97
CA ARG A 57 -15.31 -2.47 -9.78
C ARG A 57 -14.19 -1.56 -9.30
N ALA A 58 -13.50 -2.01 -8.26
CA ALA A 58 -12.43 -1.29 -7.64
C ALA A 58 -11.32 -2.25 -7.23
N ARG A 59 -10.13 -1.71 -7.05
CA ARG A 59 -9.01 -2.43 -6.46
C ARG A 59 -8.25 -1.55 -5.50
N MET A 60 -7.81 -2.14 -4.40
CA MET A 60 -6.79 -1.52 -3.55
C MET A 60 -5.43 -2.08 -3.93
N ILE A 61 -4.46 -1.20 -4.15
CA ILE A 61 -3.10 -1.55 -4.58
C ILE A 61 -2.11 -0.99 -3.57
N CYS A 62 -1.12 -1.79 -3.22
CA CYS A 62 0.08 -1.36 -2.52
C CYS A 62 1.27 -1.68 -3.41
N TRP A 63 2.10 -0.68 -3.72
CA TRP A 63 3.47 -0.89 -4.17
C TRP A 63 4.39 -0.74 -2.98
N LEU A 64 5.31 -1.69 -2.81
CA LEU A 64 6.35 -1.68 -1.79
C LEU A 64 7.70 -1.64 -2.48
N ALA A 65 8.47 -0.60 -2.20
CA ALA A 65 9.84 -0.44 -2.64
C ALA A 65 10.80 -0.89 -1.54
N LEU A 66 11.63 -1.87 -1.86
CA LEU A 66 12.74 -2.32 -1.01
C LEU A 66 14.04 -1.78 -1.60
N ALA A 67 14.66 -0.86 -0.88
CA ALA A 67 15.93 -0.25 -1.27
C ALA A 67 17.08 -0.85 -0.47
N GLU A 68 18.12 -1.30 -1.16
CA GLU A 68 19.36 -1.82 -0.58
C GLU A 68 20.50 -0.81 -0.85
N PRO A 69 21.26 -0.41 0.20
CA PRO A 69 22.42 0.43 0.02
C PRO A 69 23.52 -0.36 -0.69
N GLY A 70 24.20 0.28 -1.63
CA GLY A 70 25.39 -0.28 -2.26
C GLY A 70 26.58 -0.36 -1.30
N PRO A 71 27.74 -0.86 -1.77
CA PRO A 71 28.96 -0.93 -0.97
C PRO A 71 29.32 0.40 -0.33
N ALA A 72 29.96 0.34 0.84
CA ALA A 72 30.42 1.52 1.56
C ALA A 72 31.23 2.45 0.62
N ARG A 73 30.94 3.76 0.72
CA ARG A 73 31.52 4.83 -0.12
C ARG A 73 31.09 4.84 -1.59
N THR A 74 29.99 4.18 -1.94
CA THR A 74 29.32 4.32 -3.24
C THR A 74 27.96 5.03 -3.08
N ASP A 75 27.49 5.69 -4.14
CA ASP A 75 26.14 6.27 -4.24
C ASP A 75 25.12 5.29 -4.86
N ALA A 76 25.56 4.04 -5.06
CA ALA A 76 24.76 2.96 -5.61
C ALA A 76 23.63 2.59 -4.64
N THR A 77 22.42 2.47 -5.17
CA THR A 77 21.25 2.01 -4.44
C THR A 77 20.44 1.17 -5.39
N THR A 78 20.19 -0.09 -5.05
CA THR A 78 19.27 -0.95 -5.80
C THR A 78 17.87 -0.79 -5.22
N VAL A 79 16.86 -0.88 -6.08
CA VAL A 79 15.46 -0.84 -5.66
C VAL A 79 14.72 -1.98 -6.35
N GLU A 80 14.06 -2.79 -5.54
CA GLU A 80 13.15 -3.83 -6.00
C GLU A 80 11.72 -3.45 -5.61
N LEU A 81 10.78 -3.69 -6.52
CA LEU A 81 9.38 -3.36 -6.34
C LEU A 81 8.55 -4.63 -6.17
N PHE A 82 7.69 -4.61 -5.16
CA PHE A 82 6.72 -5.65 -4.86
C PHE A 82 5.33 -5.03 -4.87
N ALA A 83 4.33 -5.81 -5.24
CA ALA A 83 2.96 -5.33 -5.29
C ALA A 83 2.01 -6.28 -4.57
N GLY A 84 0.97 -5.70 -3.99
CA GLY A 84 -0.18 -6.42 -3.50
C GLY A 84 -1.44 -5.75 -4.01
N VAL A 85 -2.38 -6.55 -4.51
CA VAL A 85 -3.65 -6.08 -5.06
C VAL A 85 -4.77 -6.86 -4.39
N VAL A 86 -5.84 -6.16 -4.02
CA VAL A 86 -7.11 -6.74 -3.63
C VAL A 86 -8.17 -6.19 -4.56
N GLU A 87 -8.86 -7.07 -5.27
CA GLU A 87 -9.99 -6.76 -6.13
C GLU A 87 -11.27 -6.73 -5.31
N GLY A 88 -12.21 -5.87 -5.69
CA GLY A 88 -13.49 -5.70 -5.02
C GLY A 88 -14.39 -4.72 -5.77
N THR A 89 -15.33 -4.14 -5.04
CA THR A 89 -16.27 -3.13 -5.54
C THR A 89 -16.33 -1.95 -4.57
N VAL A 90 -16.83 -0.81 -5.02
CA VAL A 90 -17.25 0.24 -4.10
C VAL A 90 -18.66 -0.05 -3.64
N ALA A 91 -18.91 -0.10 -2.34
CA ALA A 91 -20.24 -0.25 -1.75
C ALA A 91 -21.17 0.92 -2.11
N LEU A 92 -22.48 0.77 -1.91
CA LEU A 92 -23.46 1.85 -2.10
C LEU A 92 -23.42 2.89 -0.99
N GLU A 93 -23.02 2.48 0.21
CA GLU A 93 -22.94 3.31 1.41
C GLU A 93 -21.79 2.83 2.30
N ARG A 94 -21.42 3.65 3.28
CA ARG A 94 -20.41 3.27 4.27
C ARG A 94 -20.94 2.18 5.19
N ARG A 95 -20.14 1.13 5.43
CA ARG A 95 -20.40 0.10 6.45
C ARG A 95 -19.13 -0.21 7.23
N GLY A 96 -19.29 -0.72 8.45
CA GLY A 96 -18.17 -0.99 9.35
C GLY A 96 -17.60 0.25 10.04
N VAL A 97 -16.79 -0.01 11.08
CA VAL A 97 -16.18 1.03 11.93
C VAL A 97 -14.66 0.87 12.06
N GLY A 98 -14.11 -0.22 11.54
CA GLY A 98 -12.68 -0.50 11.57
C GLY A 98 -11.92 0.14 10.41
N GLY A 99 -10.59 0.10 10.50
CA GLY A 99 -9.73 0.57 9.42
C GLY A 99 -9.72 2.09 9.25
N PHE A 100 -9.41 2.54 8.03
CA PHE A 100 -9.22 3.94 7.69
C PHE A 100 -9.44 4.19 6.20
N GLY A 101 -9.51 5.48 5.83
CA GLY A 101 -9.63 5.88 4.43
C GLY A 101 -10.86 5.25 3.77
N TYR A 102 -10.64 4.47 2.71
CA TYR A 102 -11.70 3.89 1.88
C TYR A 102 -12.23 2.54 2.40
N ASP A 103 -11.73 2.04 3.53
CA ASP A 103 -12.18 0.76 4.07
C ASP A 103 -13.70 0.64 4.25
N PRO A 104 -14.43 1.67 4.70
CA PRO A 104 -15.89 1.59 4.86
C PRO A 104 -16.67 1.50 3.56
N VAL A 105 -16.03 1.73 2.41
CA VAL A 105 -16.68 1.70 1.09
C VAL A 105 -16.05 0.68 0.15
N PHE A 106 -14.98 0.00 0.53
CA PHE A 106 -14.34 -1.03 -0.28
C PHE A 106 -14.90 -2.40 0.09
N GLU A 107 -15.76 -2.92 -0.77
CA GLU A 107 -16.52 -4.16 -0.59
C GLU A 107 -15.79 -5.35 -1.24
N LEU A 108 -15.70 -6.43 -0.49
CA LEU A 108 -15.11 -7.70 -0.90
C LEU A 108 -16.15 -8.59 -1.59
N PRO A 109 -15.72 -9.65 -2.31
CA PRO A 109 -16.65 -10.56 -2.99
C PRO A 109 -17.68 -11.25 -2.09
N ASP A 110 -17.43 -11.29 -0.77
CA ASP A 110 -18.35 -11.86 0.21
C ASP A 110 -19.39 -10.84 0.75
N GLY A 111 -19.41 -9.62 0.22
CA GLY A 111 -20.35 -8.54 0.56
C GLY A 111 -19.95 -7.69 1.76
N ARG A 112 -18.89 -8.07 2.50
CA ARG A 112 -18.37 -7.27 3.61
C ARG A 112 -17.48 -6.15 3.07
N THR A 113 -17.54 -4.99 3.70
CA THR A 113 -16.53 -3.95 3.52
C THR A 113 -15.27 -4.29 4.32
N THR A 114 -14.10 -3.77 3.91
CA THR A 114 -12.87 -4.03 4.67
C THR A 114 -12.87 -3.40 6.07
N ALA A 115 -13.77 -2.44 6.34
CA ALA A 115 -14.01 -1.88 7.67
C ALA A 115 -14.87 -2.77 8.59
N GLU A 116 -15.54 -3.79 8.05
CA GLU A 116 -16.29 -4.80 8.80
C GLU A 116 -15.43 -6.01 9.20
N LEU A 117 -14.22 -6.12 8.65
CA LEU A 117 -13.29 -7.19 9.00
C LEU A 117 -12.63 -6.94 10.36
N PRO A 118 -12.42 -8.00 11.16
CA PRO A 118 -11.46 -7.97 12.25
C PRO A 118 -10.07 -7.59 11.74
N GLU A 119 -9.28 -6.89 12.56
CA GLU A 119 -7.95 -6.39 12.19
C GLU A 119 -7.02 -7.49 11.66
N ALA A 120 -6.96 -8.63 12.36
CA ALA A 120 -6.14 -9.77 11.94
C ALA A 120 -6.56 -10.35 10.57
N GLU A 121 -7.86 -10.38 10.27
CA GLU A 121 -8.36 -10.84 8.97
C GLU A 121 -8.02 -9.83 7.87
N LYS A 122 -8.17 -8.53 8.17
CA LYS A 122 -7.78 -7.46 7.25
C LYS A 122 -6.30 -7.50 6.94
N ASP A 123 -5.42 -7.68 7.92
CA ASP A 123 -3.97 -7.78 7.69
C ASP A 123 -3.60 -9.00 6.85
N ALA A 124 -4.28 -10.12 7.07
CA ALA A 124 -4.11 -11.32 6.26
C ALA A 124 -4.53 -11.09 4.80
N LEU A 125 -5.63 -10.38 4.55
CA LEU A 125 -6.20 -10.25 3.20
C LEU A 125 -5.71 -9.02 2.41
N SER A 126 -5.31 -7.95 3.11
CA SER A 126 -5.08 -6.62 2.54
C SER A 126 -4.00 -6.57 1.45
N HIS A 127 -4.12 -5.57 0.59
CA HIS A 127 -3.14 -5.23 -0.45
C HIS A 127 -1.75 -4.96 0.16
N ARG A 128 -1.67 -4.27 1.30
CA ARG A 128 -0.40 -4.06 2.03
C ARG A 128 0.17 -5.37 2.56
N GLY A 129 -0.65 -6.21 3.21
CA GLY A 129 -0.23 -7.54 3.66
C GLY A 129 0.30 -8.41 2.53
N ARG A 130 -0.35 -8.36 1.35
CA ARG A 130 0.09 -9.07 0.14
C ARG A 130 1.44 -8.54 -0.36
N ALA A 131 1.62 -7.22 -0.43
CA ALA A 131 2.88 -6.60 -0.87
C ALA A 131 4.05 -6.96 0.06
N VAL A 132 3.84 -6.90 1.38
CA VAL A 132 4.84 -7.31 2.37
C VAL A 132 5.20 -8.78 2.20
N ARG A 133 4.21 -9.67 2.10
CA ARG A 133 4.46 -11.12 1.90
C ARG A 133 5.23 -11.40 0.61
N ALA A 134 4.98 -10.66 -0.46
CA ALA A 134 5.74 -10.77 -1.70
C ALA A 134 7.21 -10.34 -1.52
N ALA A 135 7.48 -9.32 -0.69
CA ALA A 135 8.83 -8.84 -0.38
C ALA A 135 9.58 -9.69 0.64
N MET A 136 8.88 -10.48 1.47
CA MET A 136 9.48 -11.23 2.58
C MET A 136 10.66 -12.15 2.20
N PRO A 137 10.63 -12.91 1.09
CA PRO A 137 11.77 -13.74 0.70
C PRO A 137 13.05 -12.91 0.50
N ARG A 138 12.94 -11.79 -0.22
CA ARG A 138 14.06 -10.90 -0.50
C ARG A 138 14.54 -10.17 0.76
N LEU A 139 13.62 -9.69 1.59
CA LEU A 139 13.96 -9.05 2.85
C LEU A 139 14.75 -9.99 3.77
N ARG A 140 14.36 -11.26 3.87
CA ARG A 140 15.10 -12.27 4.66
C ARG A 140 16.50 -12.53 4.12
N GLU A 141 16.66 -12.58 2.81
CA GLU A 141 17.95 -12.74 2.16
C GLU A 141 18.89 -11.58 2.53
N LEU A 142 18.41 -10.34 2.36
CA LEU A 142 19.16 -9.13 2.69
C LEU A 142 19.59 -9.07 4.15
N LEU A 143 18.65 -9.32 5.08
CA LEU A 143 18.96 -9.31 6.52
C LEU A 143 19.95 -10.41 6.91
N SER A 144 19.87 -11.58 6.26
CA SER A 144 20.82 -12.67 6.51
C SER A 144 22.21 -12.35 5.96
N ALA A 145 22.32 -11.67 4.82
CA ALA A 145 23.58 -11.22 4.26
C ALA A 145 24.21 -10.11 5.12
N HIS A 146 23.40 -9.16 5.58
CA HIS A 146 23.84 -8.06 6.43
C HIS A 146 24.38 -8.55 7.78
N ALA A 147 23.71 -9.51 8.43
CA ALA A 147 24.17 -10.11 9.69
C ALA A 147 25.49 -10.88 9.58
N ARG A 148 25.93 -11.24 8.36
CA ARG A 148 27.19 -11.94 8.10
C ARG A 148 28.35 -11.00 7.78
N MET A 149 28.11 -9.69 7.64
CA MET A 149 29.19 -8.73 7.48
C MET A 149 29.87 -8.50 8.83
N PRO A 150 31.20 -8.66 8.94
CA PRO A 150 31.90 -8.33 10.18
C PRO A 150 31.67 -6.84 10.48
N ALA A 151 31.36 -6.52 11.74
CA ALA A 151 31.36 -5.14 12.21
C ALA A 151 32.68 -4.51 11.76
N THR A 152 32.61 -3.47 10.93
CA THR A 152 33.83 -2.80 10.49
C THR A 152 34.55 -2.30 11.74
N ALA A 153 35.82 -2.65 11.83
CA ALA A 153 36.71 -2.21 12.89
C ALA A 153 36.85 -0.68 12.84
N GLU A 154 35.96 0.02 13.56
CA GLU A 154 36.05 1.47 13.79
C GLU A 154 35.90 1.82 15.29
N ASP A 155 36.07 0.85 16.19
CA ASP A 155 36.22 1.04 17.65
C ASP A 155 37.56 0.48 18.17
N ALA A 156 38.68 0.93 17.58
CA ALA A 156 40.03 0.70 18.10
C ALA A 156 40.88 1.97 18.07
#